data_AF-A0AAD6QUJ6-F1
#
_entry.id   AF-A0AAD6QUJ6-F1
#
_cell.length_a   1.000
_cell.length_b   1.000
_cell.length_c   1.000
_cell.angle_alpha   90.00
_cell.angle_beta   90.00
_cell.angle_gamma   90.00
#
_symmetry.space_group_name_H-M   'P 1'
#
loop_
_entity.id
_entity.type
_entity.pdbx_description
1 polymer ?
#
loop_
_entity_poly.entity_id
_entity_poly.type
_entity_poly.pdbx_seq_one_letter_code
_entity_poly.pdbx_strand_id
1 'polypeptide(L)'
;MYCRWWIDLDLATKLPFARDRVIECFFWGLGAFFEPQFVFARRFMTKVTVFLSIMDDIYDVHGTIEELELFTEKIERWDTSMEDLPDYMKLFFEALLGFFDEIEQETAKEGRPYCLHYCREMLKNQARAYLTEARWFNQDCVPQLEEYRRAGLYTSCYPMAAVAWLCGMAETGSKEAFEWMFKNPKIVVASSDIGRLMDDIKSHEFEQERGHVASAVECCMKQYGVSKEEAYDMLSKMVESDWKDINEELLKPSTVPRQILILMLNLARIIDVMYKDYDGYTDARNTTKEMLTAFLVDPLPVVA
;
A
#
# COMPACT_ATOMS: atom_id res chain seq x y z
N MET A 1 -11.67 13.37 12.39
CA MET A 1 -11.05 12.20 13.06
C MET A 1 -9.65 11.94 12.52
N TYR A 2 -9.50 11.72 11.20
CA TYR A 2 -8.22 11.45 10.54
C TYR A 2 -7.19 12.59 10.63
N CYS A 3 -7.55 13.81 10.22
CA CYS A 3 -6.64 14.96 10.28
C CYS A 3 -6.18 15.28 11.71
N ARG A 4 -7.07 15.14 12.71
CA ARG A 4 -6.71 15.37 14.12
C ARG A 4 -5.65 14.38 14.57
N TRP A 5 -5.86 13.08 14.32
CA TRP A 5 -4.89 12.03 14.63
C TRP A 5 -3.53 12.29 13.95
N TRP A 6 -3.53 12.69 12.68
CA TRP A 6 -2.29 12.98 11.95
C TRP A 6 -1.56 14.21 12.50
N ILE A 7 -2.29 15.29 12.78
CA ILE A 7 -1.74 16.51 13.40
C ILE A 7 -1.17 16.21 14.79
N ASP A 8 -1.87 15.40 15.60
CA ASP A 8 -1.42 15.07 16.96
C ASP A 8 -0.16 14.17 16.94
N LEU A 9 0.03 13.32 15.92
CA LEU A 9 1.27 12.56 15.72
C LEU A 9 2.46 13.46 15.33
N ASP A 10 2.20 14.48 14.52
CA ASP A 10 3.18 15.47 14.05
C ASP A 10 4.38 14.83 13.31
N LEU A 11 4.16 13.70 12.64
CA LEU A 11 5.22 13.03 11.88
C LEU A 11 5.64 13.82 10.64
N ALA A 12 4.73 14.59 10.03
CA ALA A 12 5.07 15.45 8.89
C ALA A 12 6.16 16.48 9.23
N THR A 13 6.14 17.05 10.44
CA THR A 13 7.16 17.99 10.90
C THR A 13 8.44 17.27 11.34
N LYS A 14 8.30 16.11 11.99
CA LYS A 14 9.41 15.35 12.56
C LYS A 14 10.20 14.53 11.53
N LEU A 15 9.56 14.16 10.42
CA LEU A 15 10.12 13.36 9.33
C LEU A 15 9.98 14.14 8.00
N PRO A 16 10.70 15.26 7.83
CA PRO A 16 10.50 16.17 6.70
C PRO A 16 10.91 15.58 5.34
N PHE A 17 11.57 14.42 5.33
CA PHE A 17 11.89 13.67 4.11
C PHE A 17 10.67 12.89 3.59
N ALA A 18 9.71 12.57 4.45
CA ALA A 18 8.54 11.77 4.09
C ALA A 18 7.44 12.63 3.48
N ARG A 19 6.70 12.05 2.54
CA ARG A 19 5.56 12.69 1.86
C ARG A 19 4.40 12.86 2.84
N ASP A 20 3.93 14.09 3.04
CA ASP A 20 2.69 14.37 3.79
C ASP A 20 1.46 14.19 2.89
N ARG A 21 0.82 13.02 2.98
CA ARG A 21 -0.26 12.56 2.06
C ARG A 21 -1.48 11.98 2.77
N VAL A 22 -1.78 12.47 3.98
CA VAL A 22 -2.91 11.95 4.77
C VAL A 22 -4.27 12.08 4.06
N ILE A 23 -4.45 13.12 3.24
CA ILE A 23 -5.71 13.37 2.54
C ILE A 23 -5.88 12.39 1.39
N GLU A 24 -4.81 12.12 0.65
CA GLU A 24 -4.75 11.15 -0.44
C GLU A 24 -4.98 9.73 0.12
N CYS A 25 -4.32 9.35 1.22
CA CYS A 25 -4.57 8.06 1.88
C CYS A 25 -6.01 7.94 2.40
N PHE A 26 -6.62 9.04 2.85
CA PHE A 26 -8.03 9.05 3.23
C PHE A 26 -8.96 8.89 2.02
N PHE A 27 -8.63 9.52 0.90
CA PHE A 27 -9.37 9.35 -0.36
C PHE A 27 -9.31 7.91 -0.87
N TRP A 28 -8.15 7.24 -0.78
CA TRP A 28 -8.03 5.81 -1.06
C TRP A 28 -8.90 4.98 -0.10
N GLY A 29 -8.92 5.37 1.19
CA GLY A 29 -9.89 4.92 2.19
C GLY A 29 -11.34 4.91 1.70
N LEU A 30 -11.78 6.05 1.17
CA LEU A 30 -13.14 6.25 0.67
C LEU A 30 -13.42 5.48 -0.63
N GLY A 31 -12.45 5.44 -1.54
CA GLY A 31 -12.58 4.70 -2.80
C GLY A 31 -12.77 3.20 -2.57
N ALA A 32 -12.16 2.64 -1.51
CA ALA A 32 -12.33 1.24 -1.16
C ALA A 32 -13.77 0.94 -0.73
N PHE A 33 -14.32 1.76 0.17
CA PHE A 33 -15.71 1.67 0.62
C PHE A 33 -16.17 3.02 1.16
N PHE A 34 -17.16 3.66 0.56
CA PHE A 34 -17.61 4.99 0.98
C PHE A 34 -18.72 4.95 2.03
N GLU A 35 -19.40 3.80 2.18
CA GLU A 35 -20.62 3.70 2.97
C GLU A 35 -20.35 3.91 4.47
N PRO A 36 -21.26 4.56 5.23
CA PRO A 36 -21.00 4.98 6.61
C PRO A 36 -20.63 3.83 7.57
N GLN A 37 -21.20 2.63 7.38
CA GLN A 37 -20.97 1.48 8.24
C GLN A 37 -19.52 0.98 8.23
N PHE A 38 -18.75 1.31 7.19
CA PHE A 38 -17.34 0.88 7.05
C PHE A 38 -16.35 1.88 7.66
N VAL A 39 -16.79 2.81 8.50
CA VAL A 39 -15.94 3.87 9.08
C VAL A 39 -14.75 3.31 9.86
N PHE A 40 -14.92 2.23 10.62
CA PHE A 40 -13.83 1.61 11.39
C PHE A 40 -12.81 0.89 10.50
N ALA A 41 -13.29 0.14 9.51
CA ALA A 41 -12.46 -0.51 8.51
C ALA A 41 -11.66 0.52 7.70
N ARG A 42 -12.32 1.59 7.24
CA ARG A 42 -11.64 2.74 6.61
C ARG A 42 -10.62 3.38 7.52
N ARG A 43 -10.92 3.53 8.82
CA ARG A 43 -9.99 4.11 9.80
C ARG A 43 -8.67 3.35 9.85
N PHE A 44 -8.72 2.03 10.00
CA PHE A 44 -7.50 1.23 10.05
C PHE A 44 -6.78 1.16 8.72
N MET A 45 -7.51 1.02 7.61
CA MET A 45 -6.91 1.01 6.29
C MET A 45 -6.17 2.33 5.99
N THR A 46 -6.82 3.49 6.18
CA THR A 46 -6.17 4.79 5.94
C THR A 46 -4.94 5.00 6.84
N LYS A 47 -5.05 4.69 8.14
CA LYS A 47 -3.91 4.85 9.06
C LYS A 47 -2.72 3.98 8.64
N VAL A 48 -2.96 2.71 8.29
CA VAL A 48 -1.87 1.84 7.85
C VAL A 48 -1.27 2.34 6.54
N THR A 49 -2.08 2.81 5.58
CA THR A 49 -1.57 3.36 4.31
C THR A 49 -0.64 4.56 4.55
N VAL A 50 -0.97 5.44 5.50
CA VAL A 50 -0.08 6.55 5.89
C VAL A 50 1.25 6.02 6.43
N PHE A 51 1.22 5.04 7.34
CA PHE A 51 2.46 4.45 7.86
C PHE A 51 3.27 3.73 6.78
N LEU A 52 2.61 3.03 5.86
CA LEU A 52 3.26 2.36 4.74
C LEU A 52 3.94 3.34 3.80
N SER A 53 3.36 4.53 3.57
CA SER A 53 4.00 5.58 2.79
C SER A 53 5.23 6.17 3.47
N ILE A 54 5.18 6.39 4.79
CA ILE A 54 6.36 6.87 5.51
C ILE A 54 7.44 5.79 5.52
N MET A 55 7.04 4.52 5.69
CA MET A 55 7.96 3.39 5.61
C MET A 55 8.58 3.29 4.22
N ASP A 56 7.80 3.48 3.15
CA ASP A 56 8.28 3.54 1.77
C ASP A 56 9.37 4.63 1.62
N ASP A 57 9.09 5.85 2.07
CA ASP A 57 10.08 6.95 2.04
C ASP A 57 11.35 6.65 2.86
N ILE A 58 11.22 5.93 3.97
CA ILE A 58 12.37 5.47 4.76
C ILE A 58 13.23 4.52 3.92
N TYR A 59 12.64 3.55 3.22
CA TYR A 59 13.37 2.56 2.44
C TYR A 59 13.88 3.07 1.09
N ASP A 60 13.17 4.01 0.47
CA ASP A 60 13.48 4.52 -0.87
C ASP A 60 14.48 5.69 -0.84
N VAL A 61 14.32 6.65 0.10
CA VAL A 61 15.02 7.95 -0.03
C VAL A 61 15.87 8.37 1.15
N HIS A 62 15.76 7.68 2.29
CA HIS A 62 16.34 8.19 3.53
C HIS A 62 17.28 7.24 4.25
N GLY A 63 16.87 6.00 4.50
CA GLY A 63 17.64 5.04 5.28
C GLY A 63 18.84 4.50 4.54
N THR A 64 19.94 4.26 5.26
CA THR A 64 21.07 3.48 4.68
C THR A 64 20.73 2.01 4.68
N ILE A 65 21.37 1.22 3.80
CA ILE A 65 21.09 -0.21 3.70
C ILE A 65 21.28 -0.93 5.05
N GLU A 66 22.28 -0.54 5.86
CA GLU A 66 22.52 -1.12 7.19
C GLU A 66 21.40 -0.78 8.19
N GLU A 67 20.88 0.45 8.15
CA GLU A 67 19.75 0.87 8.98
C GLU A 67 18.48 0.11 8.59
N LEU A 68 18.24 -0.06 7.29
CA LEU A 68 17.07 -0.78 6.77
C LEU A 68 17.11 -2.28 7.09
N GLU A 69 18.29 -2.90 7.04
CA GLU A 69 18.49 -4.29 7.45
C GLU A 69 18.16 -4.49 8.93
N LEU A 70 18.69 -3.61 9.80
CA LEU A 70 18.41 -3.64 11.23
C LEU A 70 16.92 -3.40 11.53
N PHE A 71 16.31 -2.42 10.86
CA PHE A 71 14.91 -2.10 11.05
C PHE A 71 13.99 -3.25 10.63
N THR A 72 14.28 -3.87 9.48
CA THR A 72 13.56 -5.06 9.01
C THR A 72 13.72 -6.23 9.97
N GLU A 73 14.92 -6.47 10.50
CA GLU A 73 15.19 -7.53 11.50
C GLU A 73 14.34 -7.34 12.76
N LYS A 74 14.22 -6.08 13.24
CA LYS A 74 13.38 -5.76 14.39
C LYS A 74 11.89 -6.03 14.11
N ILE A 75 11.38 -5.65 12.94
CA ILE A 75 9.99 -5.96 12.53
C ILE A 75 9.78 -7.48 12.46
N GLU A 76 10.70 -8.24 11.88
CA GLU A 76 10.61 -9.71 11.76
C GLU A 76 10.51 -10.40 13.13
N ARG A 77 11.34 -9.97 14.07
CA ARG A 77 11.36 -10.50 15.45
C ARG A 77 10.25 -9.93 16.32
N TRP A 78 9.58 -8.89 15.84
CA TRP A 78 8.71 -8.05 16.65
C TRP A 78 9.44 -7.50 17.90
N ASP A 79 10.71 -7.14 17.73
CA ASP A 79 11.54 -6.54 18.77
C ASP A 79 11.26 -5.04 18.84
N THR A 80 10.64 -4.61 19.94
CA THR A 80 10.24 -3.23 20.17
C THR A 80 11.35 -2.36 20.78
N SER A 81 12.53 -2.93 21.03
CA SER A 81 13.67 -2.16 21.51
C SER A 81 14.16 -1.21 20.42
N MET A 82 14.37 0.05 20.81
CA MET A 82 14.71 1.14 19.88
C MET A 82 16.13 1.66 20.06
N GLU A 83 16.90 1.15 21.02
CA GLU A 83 18.22 1.69 21.41
C GLU A 83 19.19 1.81 20.22
N ASP A 84 19.16 0.81 19.33
CA ASP A 84 20.06 0.70 18.17
C ASP A 84 19.54 1.41 16.91
N LEU A 85 18.33 1.98 16.93
CA LEU A 85 17.76 2.66 15.77
C LEU A 85 18.18 4.15 15.73
N PRO A 86 18.34 4.75 14.54
CA PRO A 86 18.48 6.19 14.42
C PRO A 86 17.19 6.91 14.87
N ASP A 87 17.31 8.14 15.38
CA ASP A 87 16.21 8.83 16.06
C ASP A 87 14.95 9.01 15.18
N TYR A 88 15.12 9.21 13.87
CA TYR A 88 13.98 9.31 12.95
C TYR A 88 13.21 7.98 12.82
N MET A 89 13.92 6.84 12.78
CA MET A 89 13.28 5.52 12.77
C MET A 89 12.62 5.22 14.11
N LYS A 90 13.19 5.66 15.24
CA LYS A 90 12.55 5.53 16.55
C LYS A 90 11.19 6.24 16.56
N LEU A 91 11.15 7.48 16.08
CA LEU A 91 9.92 8.28 16.01
C LEU A 91 8.86 7.60 15.14
N PHE A 92 9.25 7.09 13.97
CA PHE A 92 8.35 6.33 13.11
C PHE A 92 7.86 5.03 13.78
N PHE A 93 8.79 4.25 14.34
CA PHE A 93 8.49 2.93 14.89
C PHE A 93 7.61 3.01 16.15
N GLU A 94 7.83 4.01 17.01
CA GLU A 94 6.96 4.28 18.16
C GLU A 94 5.52 4.57 17.71
N ALA A 95 5.35 5.44 16.71
CA ALA A 95 4.02 5.75 16.17
C ALA A 95 3.37 4.53 15.51
N LEU A 96 4.14 3.72 14.78
CA LEU A 96 3.68 2.47 14.18
C LEU A 96 3.21 1.48 15.25
N LEU A 97 4.01 1.24 16.30
CA LEU A 97 3.64 0.35 17.40
C LEU A 97 2.36 0.81 18.10
N GLY A 98 2.20 2.13 18.34
CA GLY A 98 0.97 2.67 18.90
C GLY A 98 -0.27 2.40 18.05
N PHE A 99 -0.14 2.34 16.72
CA PHE A 99 -1.23 1.92 15.83
C PHE A 99 -1.55 0.43 15.94
N PHE A 100 -0.53 -0.43 16.08
CA PHE A 100 -0.76 -1.85 16.34
C PHE A 100 -1.42 -2.11 17.69
N ASP A 101 -1.09 -1.32 18.72
CA ASP A 101 -1.77 -1.36 20.01
C ASP A 101 -3.24 -0.93 19.89
N GLU A 102 -3.55 0.08 19.06
CA GLU A 102 -4.94 0.45 18.75
C GLU A 102 -5.70 -0.71 18.09
N ILE A 103 -5.09 -1.39 17.11
CA ILE A 103 -5.69 -2.58 16.48
C ILE A 103 -5.96 -3.66 17.53
N GLU A 104 -4.99 -3.97 18.39
CA GLU A 104 -5.14 -4.96 19.44
C GLU A 104 -6.31 -4.63 20.37
N GLN A 105 -6.36 -3.39 20.88
CA GLN A 105 -7.39 -2.97 21.82
C GLN A 105 -8.80 -3.01 21.20
N GLU A 106 -8.95 -2.53 19.97
CA GLU A 106 -10.26 -2.48 19.31
C GLU A 106 -10.73 -3.87 18.89
N THR A 107 -9.85 -4.71 18.34
CA THR A 107 -10.24 -6.07 17.90
C THR A 107 -10.43 -7.04 19.07
N ALA A 108 -9.73 -6.85 20.20
CA ALA A 108 -9.97 -7.62 21.41
C ALA A 108 -11.36 -7.35 22.02
N LYS A 109 -11.85 -6.11 21.97
CA LYS A 109 -13.22 -5.76 22.43
C LYS A 109 -14.31 -6.49 21.66
N GLU A 110 -14.04 -6.83 20.41
CA GLU A 110 -14.93 -7.59 19.53
C GLU A 110 -14.71 -9.12 19.62
N GLY A 111 -13.83 -9.58 20.51
CA GLY A 111 -13.50 -11.00 20.63
C GLY A 111 -12.64 -11.55 19.47
N ARG A 112 -11.92 -10.69 18.75
CA ARG A 112 -11.05 -11.03 17.60
C ARG A 112 -9.57 -10.72 17.83
N PRO A 113 -8.94 -11.13 18.96
CA PRO A 113 -7.53 -10.80 19.23
C PRO A 113 -6.55 -11.38 18.21
N TYR A 114 -6.97 -12.40 17.43
CA TYR A 114 -6.16 -12.98 16.36
C TYR A 114 -5.89 -11.99 15.22
N CYS A 115 -6.69 -10.93 15.06
CA CYS A 115 -6.47 -9.91 14.04
C CYS A 115 -5.07 -9.28 14.14
N LEU A 116 -4.60 -9.04 15.37
CA LEU A 116 -3.26 -8.49 15.59
C LEU A 116 -2.18 -9.39 14.98
N HIS A 117 -2.26 -10.70 15.19
CA HIS A 117 -1.28 -11.64 14.64
C HIS A 117 -1.18 -11.53 13.11
N TYR A 118 -2.32 -11.54 12.40
CA TYR A 118 -2.31 -11.39 10.94
C TYR A 118 -1.85 -10.00 10.48
N CYS A 119 -2.30 -8.95 11.16
CA CYS A 119 -1.85 -7.58 10.90
C CYS A 119 -0.29 -7.50 11.07
N ARG A 120 0.32 -8.17 12.08
CA ARG A 120 1.78 -8.22 12.28
C ARG A 120 2.52 -9.02 11.20
N GLU A 121 2.04 -10.22 10.88
CA GLU A 121 2.67 -11.08 9.88
C GLU A 121 2.63 -10.46 8.48
N MET A 122 1.59 -9.68 8.16
CA MET A 122 1.52 -8.98 6.88
C MET A 122 2.50 -7.79 6.82
N LEU A 123 2.70 -7.06 7.94
CA LEU A 123 3.74 -6.03 8.01
C LEU A 123 5.14 -6.61 7.81
N LYS A 124 5.42 -7.82 8.31
CA LYS A 124 6.69 -8.50 8.06
C LYS A 124 6.90 -8.78 6.58
N ASN A 125 5.88 -9.30 5.89
CA ASN A 125 5.96 -9.50 4.43
C ASN A 125 6.24 -8.19 3.68
N GLN A 126 5.59 -7.10 4.09
CA GLN A 126 5.83 -5.76 3.56
C GLN A 126 7.29 -5.32 3.75
N ALA A 127 7.80 -5.38 4.99
CA ALA A 127 9.15 -4.93 5.33
C ALA A 127 10.23 -5.74 4.60
N ARG A 128 10.04 -7.06 4.45
CA ARG A 128 10.95 -7.88 3.63
C ARG A 128 10.96 -7.44 2.18
N ALA A 129 9.81 -7.13 1.61
CA ALA A 129 9.70 -6.77 0.21
C ALA A 129 10.34 -5.39 -0.06
N TYR A 130 10.12 -4.40 0.82
CA TYR A 130 10.83 -3.12 0.76
C TYR A 130 12.34 -3.29 0.92
N LEU A 131 12.81 -4.15 1.85
CA LEU A 131 14.24 -4.42 1.96
C LEU A 131 14.81 -5.07 0.70
N THR A 132 14.06 -5.95 0.04
CA THR A 132 14.46 -6.55 -1.23
C THR A 132 14.63 -5.49 -2.32
N GLU A 133 13.70 -4.54 -2.45
CA GLU A 133 13.81 -3.43 -3.40
C GLU A 133 15.01 -2.51 -3.08
N ALA A 134 15.16 -2.13 -1.81
CA ALA A 134 16.31 -1.33 -1.37
C ALA A 134 17.66 -2.03 -1.65
N ARG A 135 17.73 -3.36 -1.52
CA ARG A 135 18.92 -4.15 -1.89
C ARG A 135 19.17 -4.14 -3.39
N TRP A 136 18.12 -4.26 -4.21
CA TRP A 136 18.27 -4.17 -5.66
C TRP A 136 18.81 -2.80 -6.07
N PHE A 137 18.27 -1.72 -5.52
CA PHE A 137 18.76 -0.37 -5.72
C PHE A 137 20.22 -0.22 -5.31
N ASN A 138 20.58 -0.60 -4.07
CA ASN A 138 21.93 -0.45 -3.54
C ASN A 138 22.99 -1.31 -4.28
N GLN A 139 22.59 -2.38 -4.96
CA GLN A 139 23.48 -3.29 -5.68
C GLN A 139 23.50 -3.05 -7.20
N ASP A 140 22.86 -1.98 -7.68
CA ASP A 140 22.64 -1.71 -9.10
C ASP A 140 22.04 -2.94 -9.84
N CYS A 141 21.14 -3.66 -9.17
CA CYS A 141 20.59 -4.92 -9.64
C CYS A 141 19.19 -4.71 -10.24
N VAL A 142 19.07 -5.01 -11.53
CA VAL A 142 17.76 -5.18 -12.18
C VAL A 142 17.40 -6.66 -12.20
N PRO A 143 16.38 -7.11 -11.42
CA PRO A 143 15.99 -8.52 -11.33
C PRO A 143 15.24 -8.99 -12.59
N GLN A 144 14.82 -10.26 -12.61
CA GLN A 144 13.86 -10.74 -13.60
C GLN A 144 12.47 -10.18 -13.30
N LEU A 145 11.66 -9.91 -14.32
CA LEU A 145 10.33 -9.31 -14.17
C LEU A 145 9.43 -10.10 -13.21
N GLU A 146 9.45 -11.43 -13.29
CA GLU A 146 8.66 -12.27 -12.41
C GLU A 146 9.15 -12.26 -10.95
N GLU A 147 10.44 -12.05 -10.72
CA GLU A 147 10.99 -11.87 -9.37
C GLU A 147 10.59 -10.51 -8.80
N TYR A 148 10.69 -9.46 -9.63
CA TYR A 148 10.21 -8.11 -9.30
C TYR A 148 8.73 -8.12 -8.91
N ARG A 149 7.86 -8.72 -9.72
CA ARG A 149 6.40 -8.79 -9.45
C ARG A 149 6.06 -9.52 -8.15
N ARG A 150 6.84 -10.52 -7.73
CA ARG A 150 6.63 -11.19 -6.44
C ARG A 150 6.93 -10.29 -5.24
N ALA A 151 7.94 -9.42 -5.34
CA ALA A 151 8.15 -8.36 -4.35
C ALA A 151 7.03 -7.31 -4.46
N GLY A 152 6.72 -6.92 -5.70
CA GLY A 152 5.64 -6.01 -6.11
C GLY A 152 4.28 -6.30 -5.48
N LEU A 153 3.93 -7.57 -5.32
CA LEU A 153 2.73 -7.99 -4.60
C LEU A 153 2.61 -7.31 -3.22
N TYR A 154 3.69 -7.31 -2.45
CA TYR A 154 3.71 -6.71 -1.12
C TYR A 154 4.07 -5.22 -1.20
N THR A 155 5.04 -4.81 -2.00
CA THR A 155 5.43 -3.38 -2.10
C THR A 155 4.33 -2.51 -2.70
N SER A 156 3.32 -3.07 -3.37
CA SER A 156 2.06 -2.38 -3.71
C SER A 156 1.24 -1.89 -2.50
N CYS A 157 1.56 -2.34 -1.28
CA CYS A 157 0.83 -2.08 -0.03
C CYS A 157 -0.56 -2.71 0.08
N TYR A 158 -1.09 -3.27 -1.00
CA TYR A 158 -2.49 -3.72 -1.08
C TYR A 158 -2.84 -4.84 -0.10
N PRO A 159 -2.03 -5.90 0.05
CA PRO A 159 -2.32 -6.94 1.04
C PRO A 159 -2.36 -6.39 2.47
N MET A 160 -1.47 -5.47 2.83
CA MET A 160 -1.44 -4.87 4.16
C MET A 160 -2.63 -3.94 4.40
N ALA A 161 -2.99 -3.12 3.40
CA ALA A 161 -4.20 -2.30 3.45
C ALA A 161 -5.46 -3.16 3.62
N ALA A 162 -5.56 -4.26 2.88
CA ALA A 162 -6.68 -5.20 2.97
C ALA A 162 -6.77 -5.88 4.34
N VAL A 163 -5.62 -6.32 4.89
CA VAL A 163 -5.54 -6.91 6.24
C VAL A 163 -5.96 -5.91 7.31
N ALA A 164 -5.51 -4.65 7.24
CA ALA A 164 -5.95 -3.61 8.17
C ALA A 164 -7.45 -3.30 8.05
N TRP A 165 -7.99 -3.31 6.83
CA TRP A 165 -9.43 -3.18 6.61
C TRP A 165 -10.22 -4.33 7.27
N LEU A 166 -9.77 -5.58 7.13
CA LEU A 166 -10.38 -6.74 7.81
C LEU A 166 -10.30 -6.63 9.34
N CYS A 167 -9.20 -6.08 9.87
CA CYS A 167 -9.03 -5.77 11.28
C CYS A 167 -10.19 -4.84 11.76
N GLY A 168 -10.77 -3.98 10.90
CA GLY A 168 -11.92 -3.11 11.25
C GLY A 168 -13.31 -3.61 10.85
N MET A 169 -13.44 -4.87 10.44
CA MET A 169 -14.69 -5.47 9.95
C MET A 169 -15.14 -6.64 10.83
N ALA A 170 -15.85 -6.38 11.93
CA ALA A 170 -16.27 -7.41 12.88
C ALA A 170 -17.04 -8.59 12.24
N GLU A 171 -17.94 -8.29 11.29
CA GLU A 171 -18.83 -9.30 10.69
C GLU A 171 -18.15 -10.14 9.59
N THR A 172 -17.21 -9.57 8.83
CA THR A 172 -16.60 -10.24 7.67
C THR A 172 -15.11 -10.54 7.83
N GLY A 173 -14.44 -9.91 8.79
CA GLY A 173 -13.02 -10.11 9.13
C GLY A 173 -12.83 -11.35 10.00
N SER A 174 -13.27 -12.51 9.50
CA SER A 174 -13.09 -13.80 10.16
C SER A 174 -11.66 -14.31 9.99
N LYS A 175 -11.25 -15.31 10.79
CA LYS A 175 -9.94 -15.93 10.67
C LYS A 175 -9.69 -16.51 9.26
N GLU A 176 -10.72 -17.11 8.68
CA GLU A 176 -10.70 -17.69 7.33
C GLU A 176 -10.48 -16.62 6.26
N ALA A 177 -11.00 -15.40 6.45
CA ALA A 177 -10.75 -14.28 5.55
C ALA A 177 -9.28 -13.84 5.57
N PHE A 178 -8.65 -13.78 6.74
CA PHE A 178 -7.21 -13.51 6.84
C PHE A 178 -6.39 -14.65 6.21
N GLU A 179 -6.68 -15.91 6.54
CA GLU A 179 -5.98 -17.06 5.95
C GLU A 179 -6.15 -17.13 4.42
N TRP A 180 -7.31 -16.71 3.90
CA TRP A 180 -7.53 -16.57 2.47
C TRP A 180 -6.65 -15.47 1.88
N MET A 181 -6.53 -14.31 2.52
CA MET A 181 -5.64 -13.22 2.08
C MET A 181 -4.18 -13.68 1.97
N PHE A 182 -3.68 -14.41 2.97
CA PHE A 182 -2.30 -14.92 3.01
C PHE A 182 -2.00 -16.03 1.99
N LYS A 183 -3.03 -16.62 1.36
CA LYS A 183 -2.85 -17.56 0.25
C LYS A 183 -2.58 -16.87 -1.09
N ASN A 184 -2.62 -15.53 -1.13
CA ASN A 184 -2.44 -14.73 -2.33
C ASN A 184 -3.33 -15.21 -3.49
N PRO A 185 -4.67 -15.22 -3.30
CA PRO A 185 -5.60 -15.65 -4.33
C PRO A 185 -5.50 -14.74 -5.55
N LYS A 186 -5.92 -15.25 -6.71
CA LYS A 186 -5.72 -14.61 -8.01
C LYS A 186 -6.16 -13.14 -8.05
N ILE A 187 -7.30 -12.80 -7.45
CA ILE A 187 -7.80 -11.41 -7.36
C ILE A 187 -6.91 -10.48 -6.53
N VAL A 188 -6.26 -11.00 -5.48
CA VAL A 188 -5.33 -10.22 -4.64
C VAL A 188 -4.06 -9.94 -5.43
N VAL A 189 -3.52 -10.97 -6.08
CA VAL A 189 -2.34 -10.84 -6.95
C VAL A 189 -2.61 -9.86 -8.08
N ALA A 190 -3.71 -10.03 -8.82
CA ALA A 190 -4.07 -9.17 -9.94
C ALA A 190 -4.30 -7.71 -9.52
N SER A 191 -4.98 -7.47 -8.40
CA SER A 191 -5.21 -6.11 -7.89
C SER A 191 -3.90 -5.42 -7.49
N SER A 192 -3.02 -6.13 -6.78
CA SER A 192 -1.68 -5.65 -6.42
C SER A 192 -0.81 -5.39 -7.64
N ASP A 193 -0.86 -6.26 -8.64
CA ASP A 193 -0.06 -6.13 -9.86
C ASP A 193 -0.53 -4.94 -10.71
N ILE A 194 -1.84 -4.71 -10.84
CA ILE A 194 -2.37 -3.47 -11.44
C ILE A 194 -1.81 -2.24 -10.72
N GLY A 195 -1.85 -2.26 -9.38
CA GLY A 195 -1.31 -1.20 -8.54
C GLY A 195 0.15 -0.89 -8.87
N ARG A 196 1.00 -1.92 -8.79
CA ARG A 196 2.45 -1.84 -9.00
C ARG A 196 2.82 -1.45 -10.43
N LEU A 197 2.23 -2.11 -11.43
CA LEU A 197 2.58 -1.86 -12.83
C LEU A 197 2.13 -0.48 -13.31
N MET A 198 0.95 -0.02 -12.89
CA MET A 198 0.51 1.34 -13.22
C MET A 198 1.37 2.40 -12.53
N ASP A 199 1.73 2.19 -11.27
CA ASP A 199 2.68 3.06 -10.55
C ASP A 199 3.99 3.16 -11.33
N ASP A 200 4.65 2.03 -11.60
CA ASP A 200 5.93 1.98 -12.32
C ASP A 200 5.87 2.66 -13.69
N ILE A 201 4.81 2.45 -14.48
CA ILE A 201 4.67 3.09 -15.80
C ILE A 201 4.61 4.62 -15.68
N LYS A 202 3.86 5.11 -14.69
CA LYS A 202 3.54 6.54 -14.54
C LYS A 202 4.57 7.33 -13.76
N SER A 203 5.27 6.69 -12.84
CA SER A 203 6.39 7.26 -12.10
C SER A 203 7.73 7.09 -12.84
N HIS A 204 7.81 6.20 -13.83
CA HIS A 204 9.06 5.80 -14.51
C HIS A 204 10.03 6.95 -14.80
N GLU A 205 9.61 8.00 -15.52
CA GLU A 205 10.53 9.06 -15.93
C GLU A 205 11.05 9.86 -14.72
N PHE A 206 10.19 10.11 -13.74
CA PHE A 206 10.56 10.78 -12.49
C PHE A 206 11.51 9.93 -11.64
N GLU A 207 11.27 8.62 -11.55
CA GLU A 207 12.14 7.71 -10.79
C GLU A 207 13.52 7.53 -11.45
N GLN A 208 13.56 7.49 -12.79
CA GLN A 208 14.82 7.47 -13.53
C GLN A 208 15.63 8.77 -13.34
N GLU A 209 15.00 9.94 -13.22
CA GLU A 209 15.69 11.20 -12.88
C GLU A 209 16.35 11.17 -11.49
N ARG A 210 15.80 10.39 -10.57
CA ARG A 210 16.32 10.19 -9.21
C ARG A 210 17.38 9.09 -9.11
N GLY A 211 17.64 8.40 -10.22
CA GLY A 211 18.62 7.31 -10.30
C GLY A 211 18.09 5.96 -9.85
N HIS A 212 16.78 5.78 -9.74
CA HIS A 212 16.17 4.50 -9.36
C HIS A 212 16.51 3.41 -10.37
N VAL A 213 17.00 2.25 -9.89
CA VAL A 213 17.63 1.25 -10.77
C VAL A 213 16.64 0.24 -11.34
N ALA A 214 15.60 -0.15 -10.60
CA ALA A 214 14.75 -1.26 -10.99
C ALA A 214 13.26 -0.95 -10.80
N SER A 215 12.55 -0.63 -11.89
CA SER A 215 11.10 -0.78 -11.99
C SER A 215 10.74 -1.98 -12.89
N ALA A 216 9.45 -2.30 -13.00
CA ALA A 216 8.99 -3.27 -14.00
C ALA A 216 9.41 -2.91 -15.44
N VAL A 217 9.59 -1.61 -15.74
CA VAL A 217 10.04 -1.13 -17.06
C VAL A 217 11.48 -1.57 -17.35
N GLU A 218 12.41 -1.32 -16.42
CA GLU A 218 13.80 -1.79 -16.53
C GLU A 218 13.88 -3.31 -16.59
N CYS A 219 13.07 -4.00 -15.80
CA CYS A 219 12.99 -5.46 -15.80
C CYS A 219 12.58 -5.98 -17.20
N CYS A 220 11.56 -5.39 -17.82
CA CYS A 220 11.13 -5.70 -19.17
C CYS A 220 12.22 -5.43 -20.20
N MET A 221 12.79 -4.22 -20.19
CA MET A 221 13.82 -3.82 -21.16
C MET A 221 15.05 -4.73 -21.08
N LYS A 222 15.53 -5.03 -19.86
CA LYS A 222 16.69 -5.91 -19.65
C LYS A 222 16.40 -7.36 -20.03
N GLN A 223 15.25 -7.90 -19.63
CA GLN A 223 14.93 -9.31 -19.84
C GLN A 223 14.61 -9.64 -21.30
N TYR A 224 13.92 -8.75 -22.00
CA TYR A 224 13.44 -9.00 -23.37
C TYR A 224 14.23 -8.25 -24.45
N GLY A 225 15.14 -7.34 -24.07
CA GLY A 225 15.93 -6.56 -25.02
C GLY A 225 15.08 -5.59 -25.86
N VAL A 226 13.99 -5.07 -25.27
CA VAL A 226 13.01 -4.21 -25.93
C VAL A 226 13.24 -2.73 -25.59
N SER A 227 12.67 -1.85 -26.40
CA SER A 227 12.63 -0.40 -26.12
C SER A 227 11.73 -0.06 -24.92
N LYS A 228 11.83 1.18 -24.42
CA LYS A 228 10.98 1.71 -23.35
C LYS A 228 9.50 1.66 -23.76
N GLU A 229 9.19 2.08 -24.98
CA GLU A 229 7.83 2.12 -25.50
C GLU A 229 7.24 0.71 -25.64
N GLU A 230 8.03 -0.26 -26.10
CA GLU A 230 7.61 -1.67 -26.14
C GLU A 230 7.43 -2.25 -24.73
N ALA A 231 8.27 -1.87 -23.76
CA ALA A 231 8.09 -2.27 -22.37
C ALA A 231 6.77 -1.72 -21.79
N TYR A 232 6.44 -0.45 -22.04
CA TYR A 232 5.15 0.12 -21.65
C TYR A 232 3.95 -0.62 -22.26
N ASP A 233 4.03 -0.97 -23.55
CA ASP A 233 2.98 -1.75 -24.22
C ASP A 233 2.83 -3.16 -23.61
N MET A 234 3.95 -3.79 -23.23
CA MET A 234 3.94 -5.10 -22.57
C MET A 234 3.28 -5.03 -21.19
N LEU A 235 3.70 -4.08 -20.35
CA LEU A 235 3.16 -3.92 -19.00
C LEU A 235 1.68 -3.51 -19.04
N SER A 236 1.28 -2.64 -19.98
CA SER A 236 -0.13 -2.26 -20.17
C SER A 236 -1.01 -3.47 -20.53
N LYS A 237 -0.51 -4.40 -21.35
CA LYS A 237 -1.22 -5.66 -21.66
C LYS A 237 -1.31 -6.59 -20.46
N MET A 238 -0.33 -6.56 -19.54
CA MET A 238 -0.40 -7.30 -18.28
C MET A 238 -1.50 -6.72 -17.39
N VAL A 239 -1.55 -5.39 -17.23
CA VAL A 239 -2.64 -4.70 -16.51
C VAL A 239 -4.02 -5.05 -17.09
N GLU A 240 -4.17 -5.07 -18.42
CA GLU A 240 -5.43 -5.51 -19.06
C GLU A 240 -5.78 -6.97 -18.75
N SER A 241 -4.78 -7.84 -18.62
CA SER A 241 -4.96 -9.24 -18.23
C SER A 241 -5.41 -9.36 -16.78
N ASP A 242 -4.79 -8.62 -15.87
CA ASP A 242 -5.14 -8.61 -14.46
C ASP A 242 -6.58 -8.10 -14.23
N TRP A 243 -7.02 -7.10 -15.00
CA TRP A 243 -8.43 -6.69 -14.98
C TRP A 243 -9.39 -7.81 -15.35
N LYS A 244 -9.03 -8.65 -16.33
CA LYS A 244 -9.84 -9.83 -16.71
C LYS A 244 -9.84 -10.86 -15.59
N ASP A 245 -8.71 -11.04 -14.92
CA ASP A 245 -8.57 -11.96 -13.80
C ASP A 245 -9.43 -11.53 -12.59
N ILE A 246 -9.45 -10.23 -12.26
CA ILE A 246 -10.36 -9.68 -11.24
C ILE A 246 -11.82 -9.96 -11.62
N ASN A 247 -12.21 -9.69 -12.87
CA ASN A 247 -13.56 -9.92 -13.35
C ASN A 247 -13.96 -11.40 -13.28
N GLU A 248 -13.05 -12.31 -13.65
CA GLU A 248 -13.25 -13.75 -13.58
C GLU A 248 -13.50 -14.21 -12.14
N GLU A 249 -12.66 -13.77 -11.19
CA GLU A 249 -12.77 -14.14 -9.78
C GLU A 249 -14.05 -13.61 -9.13
N LEU A 250 -14.57 -12.46 -9.57
CA LEU A 250 -15.84 -11.90 -9.08
C LEU A 250 -17.09 -12.69 -9.51
N LEU A 251 -16.97 -13.51 -10.56
CA LEU A 251 -18.03 -14.37 -11.09
C LEU A 251 -18.01 -15.77 -10.48
N LYS A 252 -16.86 -16.23 -9.98
CA LYS A 252 -16.72 -17.55 -9.36
C LYS A 252 -17.37 -17.59 -7.97
N PRO A 253 -17.84 -18.77 -7.52
CA PRO A 253 -18.17 -18.98 -6.12
C PRO A 253 -16.95 -18.70 -5.24
N SER A 254 -17.15 -17.92 -4.18
CA SER A 254 -16.07 -17.53 -3.25
C SER A 254 -16.24 -18.20 -1.90
N THR A 255 -15.12 -18.54 -1.27
CA THR A 255 -15.07 -19.04 0.11
C THR A 255 -15.07 -17.91 1.14
N VAL A 256 -14.97 -16.65 0.70
CA VAL A 256 -14.95 -15.46 1.56
C VAL A 256 -16.11 -14.52 1.22
N PRO A 257 -16.56 -13.67 2.17
CA PRO A 257 -17.57 -12.65 1.93
C PRO A 257 -17.25 -11.80 0.69
N ARG A 258 -18.30 -11.49 -0.11
CA ARG A 258 -18.16 -10.76 -1.37
C ARG A 258 -17.51 -9.38 -1.18
N GLN A 259 -17.70 -8.75 -0.02
CA GLN A 259 -17.08 -7.49 0.35
C GLN A 259 -15.56 -7.52 0.25
N ILE A 260 -14.92 -8.66 0.53
CA ILE A 260 -13.45 -8.79 0.45
C ILE A 260 -12.98 -8.78 -1.01
N LEU A 261 -13.75 -9.39 -1.92
CA LEU A 261 -13.46 -9.32 -3.35
C LEU A 261 -13.68 -7.89 -3.89
N ILE A 262 -14.75 -7.23 -3.43
CA ILE A 262 -15.05 -5.85 -3.80
C ILE A 262 -13.98 -4.89 -3.26
N LEU A 263 -13.38 -5.15 -2.10
CA LEU A 263 -12.23 -4.41 -1.60
C LEU A 263 -11.09 -4.42 -2.62
N MET A 264 -10.66 -5.61 -3.07
CA MET A 264 -9.57 -5.73 -4.03
C MET A 264 -9.90 -5.10 -5.38
N LEU A 265 -11.15 -5.25 -5.85
CA LEU A 265 -11.63 -4.56 -7.04
C LEU A 265 -11.54 -3.03 -6.89
N ASN A 266 -11.99 -2.49 -5.75
CA ASN A 266 -12.01 -1.06 -5.53
C ASN A 266 -10.61 -0.48 -5.34
N LEU A 267 -9.67 -1.22 -4.75
CA LEU A 267 -8.27 -0.84 -4.75
C LEU A 267 -7.73 -0.73 -6.19
N ALA A 268 -8.00 -1.70 -7.07
CA ALA A 268 -7.60 -1.59 -8.48
C ALA A 268 -8.24 -0.37 -9.18
N ARG A 269 -9.51 -0.06 -8.89
CA ARG A 269 -10.20 1.13 -9.42
C ARG A 269 -9.59 2.45 -8.92
N ILE A 270 -9.11 2.49 -7.68
CA ILE A 270 -8.47 3.69 -7.13
C ILE A 270 -7.21 4.01 -7.94
N ILE A 271 -6.37 3.02 -8.21
CA ILE A 271 -5.15 3.25 -9.01
C ILE A 271 -5.49 3.63 -10.44
N ASP A 272 -6.50 3.01 -11.07
CA ASP A 272 -6.93 3.43 -12.41
C ASP A 272 -7.34 4.90 -12.48
N VAL A 273 -7.91 5.45 -11.40
CA VAL A 273 -8.26 6.87 -11.29
C VAL A 273 -7.04 7.74 -10.97
N MET A 274 -6.26 7.35 -9.96
CA MET A 274 -5.16 8.15 -9.42
C MET A 274 -3.92 8.16 -10.32
N TYR A 275 -3.72 7.11 -11.11
CA TYR A 275 -2.58 6.89 -11.99
C TYR A 275 -2.99 6.83 -13.46
N LYS A 276 -4.16 7.37 -13.81
CA LYS A 276 -4.64 7.36 -15.20
C LYS A 276 -3.66 8.05 -16.15
N ASP A 277 -3.29 9.26 -15.78
CA ASP A 277 -2.52 10.17 -16.62
C ASP A 277 -1.10 10.41 -16.05
N TYR A 278 -0.96 10.45 -14.73
CA TYR A 278 0.29 10.73 -14.00
C TYR A 278 0.21 10.15 -12.57
N ASP A 279 1.31 10.12 -11.81
CA ASP A 279 1.30 9.76 -10.39
C ASP A 279 0.56 10.82 -9.54
N GLY A 280 -0.73 10.59 -9.33
CA GLY A 280 -1.58 11.48 -8.54
C GLY A 280 -1.35 11.41 -7.03
N TYR A 281 -0.59 10.44 -6.53
CA TYR A 281 -0.27 10.33 -5.11
C TYR A 281 0.92 11.23 -4.74
N THR A 282 2.04 11.08 -5.46
CA THR A 282 3.23 11.89 -5.23
C THR A 282 3.00 13.32 -5.72
N ASP A 283 2.40 13.49 -6.90
CA ASP A 283 2.04 14.80 -7.46
C ASP A 283 0.54 15.08 -7.37
N ALA A 284 0.02 15.35 -6.18
CA ALA A 284 -1.38 15.69 -5.98
C ALA A 284 -1.81 17.07 -6.55
N ARG A 285 -1.02 17.70 -7.43
CA ARG A 285 -1.38 18.97 -8.09
C ARG A 285 -2.48 18.75 -9.14
N ASN A 286 -3.13 19.84 -9.55
CA ASN A 286 -4.12 19.88 -10.64
C ASN A 286 -5.30 18.92 -10.42
N THR A 287 -5.46 17.91 -11.28
CA THR A 287 -6.62 17.02 -11.35
C THR A 287 -6.90 16.29 -10.03
N THR A 288 -5.86 15.80 -9.35
CA THR A 288 -6.01 15.16 -8.03
C THR A 288 -6.62 16.13 -7.03
N LYS A 289 -6.09 17.36 -6.95
CA LYS A 289 -6.62 18.39 -6.04
C LYS A 289 -8.07 18.76 -6.37
N GLU A 290 -8.42 18.89 -7.64
CA GLU A 290 -9.80 19.17 -8.07
C GLU A 290 -10.75 18.05 -7.65
N MET A 291 -10.34 16.80 -7.86
CA MET A 291 -11.10 15.63 -7.43
C MET A 291 -11.28 15.60 -5.90
N LEU A 292 -10.19 15.75 -5.13
CA LEU A 292 -10.26 15.79 -3.67
C LEU A 292 -11.17 16.91 -3.16
N THR A 293 -11.11 18.09 -3.79
CA THR A 293 -11.98 19.23 -3.46
C THR A 293 -13.46 18.89 -3.70
N ALA A 294 -13.77 18.33 -4.87
CA ALA A 294 -15.14 17.95 -5.24
C ALA A 294 -15.74 16.87 -4.31
N PHE A 295 -14.93 15.93 -3.84
CA PHE A 295 -15.42 14.83 -2.98
C PHE A 295 -15.42 15.16 -1.48
N LEU A 296 -14.52 16.04 -1.02
CA LEU A 296 -14.26 16.23 0.41
C LEU A 296 -14.62 17.62 0.94
N VAL A 297 -14.78 18.61 0.06
CA VAL A 297 -14.96 20.02 0.45
C VAL A 297 -16.30 20.56 -0.05
N ASP A 298 -16.60 20.35 -1.34
CA ASP A 298 -17.77 20.98 -1.97
C ASP A 298 -19.03 20.12 -1.81
N PRO A 299 -20.04 20.55 -1.02
CA PRO A 299 -21.28 19.81 -0.92
C PRO A 299 -22.09 19.95 -2.21
N LEU A 300 -22.81 18.88 -2.58
CA LEU A 300 -23.77 18.97 -3.68
C LEU A 300 -24.87 20.00 -3.34
N PRO A 301 -25.23 20.88 -4.29
CA PRO A 301 -26.29 21.84 -4.06
C PRO A 301 -27.61 21.11 -3.81
N VAL A 302 -28.26 21.42 -2.70
CA VAL A 302 -29.61 20.93 -2.41
C VAL A 302 -30.56 21.77 -3.23
N VAL A 303 -31.11 21.19 -4.31
CA VAL A 303 -32.22 21.81 -5.04
C VAL A 303 -33.46 21.67 -4.16
N ALA A 304 -33.96 22.80 -3.66
CA ALA A 304 -35.17 22.89 -2.85
C ALA A 304 -36.45 22.77 -3.69
#